data_AF-A0A1E3NKF2-F1
#
_entry.id   AF-A0A1E3NKF2-F1
#
_cell.length_a   1.000
_cell.length_b   1.000
_cell.length_c   1.000
_cell.angle_alpha   90.00
_cell.angle_beta   90.00
_cell.angle_gamma   90.00
#
_symmetry.space_group_name_H-M   'P 1'
#
loop_
_entity.id
_entity.type
_entity.pdbx_description
1 polymer ?
#
loop_
_entity_poly.entity_id
_entity_poly.type
_entity_poly.pdbx_seq_one_letter_code
_entity_poly.pdbx_strand_id
1 'polypeptide(L)'
;MSEGRHSANNWRGGGRGRGRGRGRGRGRSQEADVLNSARPRVASGDDEALRRRQERFARDLEREAGSGNGRGDSYGLISRGEDTRLKDDATARQRLLDDTLRRVHEYERKAAAGGTAGADSERDSILLAFRKLRESVVAVDSSRRAAGAALSEPEKSFFREVYLSSIRFGVRCGSHESYVPALQWVLPVATAGRWAFTASEHEWLVLRLAEQLAVVEQRYEESLLLLNTLLHFKPVDLNARHASGPLEQLYLAVVKLINNNFHVAGLSVRGAARVAQLQAQQRILSYRGSERYEEQDVLKKGTERETGSEKKKEGGDGAEPGRE
;
A
#
# COMPACT_ATOMS: atom_id res chain seq x y z
N MET A 1 -18.02 18.90 59.03
CA MET A 1 -16.58 19.16 59.27
C MET A 1 -15.81 17.92 58.85
N SER A 2 -15.29 17.92 57.63
CA SER A 2 -14.56 16.81 57.04
C SER A 2 -13.36 17.40 56.30
N GLU A 3 -12.22 17.35 56.97
CA GLU A 3 -10.97 17.96 56.51
C GLU A 3 -10.36 17.14 55.36
N GLY A 4 -10.11 17.83 54.24
CA GLY A 4 -9.44 17.30 53.08
C GLY A 4 -7.94 17.18 53.31
N ARG A 5 -7.37 16.03 52.91
CA ARG A 5 -5.92 15.84 52.82
C ARG A 5 -5.50 16.01 51.35
N HIS A 6 -4.97 17.19 51.05
CA HIS A 6 -4.25 17.46 49.81
C HIS A 6 -2.90 16.74 49.82
N SER A 7 -2.70 15.82 48.86
CA SER A 7 -1.41 15.19 48.60
C SER A 7 -0.54 16.15 47.80
N ALA A 8 0.56 16.61 48.42
CA ALA A 8 1.52 17.52 47.83
C ALA A 8 2.39 16.79 46.78
N ASN A 9 2.31 17.24 45.53
CA ASN A 9 3.22 16.85 44.45
C ASN A 9 4.61 17.46 44.70
N ASN A 10 5.59 16.61 45.01
CA ASN A 10 6.98 17.00 45.22
C ASN A 10 7.82 16.63 43.97
N TRP A 11 7.60 17.34 42.85
CA TRP A 11 8.47 17.23 41.67
C TRP A 11 9.70 18.13 41.87
N ARG A 12 10.77 17.53 42.42
CA ARG A 12 12.08 18.17 42.50
C ARG A 12 12.71 18.26 41.10
N GLY A 13 12.79 19.48 40.60
CA GLY A 13 13.67 19.84 39.50
C GLY A 13 15.14 19.75 39.90
N GLY A 14 15.94 19.25 38.98
CA GLY A 14 17.40 19.27 39.00
C GLY A 14 17.89 18.42 37.84
N GLY A 15 18.66 18.88 36.87
CA GLY A 15 19.41 20.11 36.70
C GLY A 15 20.58 19.79 35.78
N ARG A 16 20.94 20.75 34.91
CA ARG A 16 22.27 20.92 34.32
C ARG A 16 22.72 19.91 33.26
N GLY A 17 22.07 19.95 32.09
CA GLY A 17 22.70 19.55 30.83
C GLY A 17 23.72 20.59 30.38
N ARG A 18 25.00 20.37 30.70
CA ARG A 18 26.12 21.17 30.21
C ARG A 18 26.21 21.04 28.69
N GLY A 19 25.86 22.11 27.98
CA GLY A 19 26.25 22.30 26.59
C GLY A 19 27.76 22.22 26.45
N ARG A 20 28.24 21.26 25.67
CA ARG A 20 29.62 21.24 25.17
C ARG A 20 29.59 20.92 23.67
N GLY A 21 30.12 21.86 22.90
CA GLY A 21 30.82 21.53 21.67
C GLY A 21 30.01 21.58 20.39
N ARG A 22 29.58 22.78 19.97
CA ARG A 22 29.46 23.09 18.54
C ARG A 22 30.88 23.12 17.95
N GLY A 23 31.37 21.97 17.53
CA GLY A 23 32.54 21.85 16.67
C GLY A 23 32.18 22.33 15.27
N ARG A 24 32.51 23.59 14.96
CA ARG A 24 32.51 24.14 13.60
C ARG A 24 33.63 23.47 12.80
N GLY A 25 33.33 22.37 12.12
CA GLY A 25 34.18 21.81 11.08
C GLY A 25 34.11 22.66 9.82
N ARG A 26 34.83 23.79 9.83
CA ARG A 26 35.13 24.58 8.63
C ARG A 26 36.11 23.80 7.74
N GLY A 27 35.78 23.71 6.45
CA GLY A 27 36.71 23.59 5.32
C GLY A 27 37.86 22.58 5.46
N ARG A 28 37.61 21.32 5.07
CA ARG A 28 38.69 20.48 4.54
C ARG A 28 38.71 20.67 3.02
N SER A 29 39.74 21.35 2.57
CA SER A 29 40.20 21.46 1.19
C SER A 29 40.33 20.06 0.56
N GLN A 30 39.80 19.93 -0.66
CA GLN A 30 39.75 18.70 -1.46
C GLN A 30 41.10 18.27 -2.08
N GLU A 31 42.23 18.85 -1.69
CA GLU A 31 43.53 18.61 -2.35
C GLU A 31 44.44 17.59 -1.64
N ALA A 32 44.03 17.00 -0.51
CA ALA A 32 44.85 16.05 0.23
C ALA A 32 44.58 14.56 -0.05
N ASP A 33 43.63 14.23 -0.94
CA ASP A 33 43.18 12.83 -1.14
C ASP A 33 43.86 12.06 -2.28
N VAL A 34 44.83 12.66 -2.99
CA VAL A 34 45.52 11.98 -4.10
C VAL A 34 46.75 11.17 -3.64
N LEU A 35 47.29 11.44 -2.44
CA LEU A 35 48.54 10.80 -1.96
C LEU A 35 48.35 9.67 -0.93
N ASN A 36 47.10 9.30 -0.58
CA ASN A 36 46.84 8.27 0.44
C ASN A 36 46.27 6.95 -0.12
N SER A 37 46.31 6.75 -1.44
CA SER A 37 45.83 5.55 -2.14
C SER A 37 46.75 4.33 -2.02
N ALA A 38 47.92 4.46 -1.40
CA ALA A 38 48.91 3.38 -1.27
C ALA A 38 49.06 2.78 0.14
N ARG A 39 48.20 3.15 1.10
CA ARG A 39 48.17 2.46 2.40
C ARG A 39 47.29 1.21 2.31
N PRO A 40 47.82 0.00 2.59
CA PRO A 40 47.01 -1.20 2.64
C PRO A 40 45.89 -0.98 3.66
N ARG A 41 44.62 -1.06 3.20
CA ARG A 41 43.45 -1.09 4.07
C ARG A 41 43.59 -2.30 4.98
N VAL A 42 44.00 -2.07 6.22
CA VAL A 42 44.02 -3.08 7.28
C VAL A 42 42.57 -3.50 7.53
N ALA A 43 42.17 -4.60 6.92
CA ALA A 43 40.81 -5.15 6.92
C ALA A 43 40.33 -5.63 8.31
N SER A 44 41.15 -5.51 9.37
CA SER A 44 40.83 -6.04 10.70
C SER A 44 40.01 -5.10 11.60
N GLY A 45 39.80 -3.84 11.21
CA GLY A 45 39.05 -2.86 12.02
C GLY A 45 37.53 -2.97 11.88
N ASP A 46 37.04 -3.39 10.72
CA ASP A 46 35.59 -3.45 10.45
C ASP A 46 34.92 -4.64 11.16
N ASP A 47 35.62 -5.77 11.29
CA ASP A 47 35.10 -6.95 11.98
C ASP A 47 34.90 -6.69 13.48
N GLU A 48 35.82 -5.96 14.13
CA GLU A 48 35.70 -5.63 15.55
C GLU A 48 34.59 -4.58 15.79
N ALA A 49 34.42 -3.62 14.87
CA ALA A 49 33.31 -2.68 14.91
C ALA A 49 31.95 -3.37 14.72
N LEU A 50 31.87 -4.34 13.80
CA LEU A 50 30.71 -5.21 13.61
C LEU A 50 30.41 -6.04 14.86
N ARG A 51 31.44 -6.64 15.47
CA ARG A 51 31.28 -7.42 16.72
C ARG A 51 30.76 -6.56 17.88
N ARG A 52 31.34 -5.37 18.09
CA ARG A 52 30.86 -4.42 19.13
C ARG A 52 29.44 -3.91 18.84
N ARG A 53 29.02 -3.87 17.58
CA ARG A 53 27.64 -3.55 17.20
C ARG A 53 26.71 -4.72 17.58
N GLN A 54 27.07 -5.95 17.22
CA GLN A 54 26.32 -7.16 17.57
C GLN A 54 26.21 -7.35 19.09
N GLU A 55 27.29 -7.14 19.85
CA GLU A 55 27.31 -7.28 21.31
C GLU A 55 26.39 -6.24 22.01
N ARG A 56 26.26 -5.03 21.46
CA ARG A 56 25.31 -4.03 21.99
C ARG A 56 23.86 -4.48 21.80
N PHE A 57 23.53 -5.02 20.63
CA PHE A 57 22.19 -5.55 20.36
C PHE A 57 21.88 -6.79 21.20
N ALA A 58 22.86 -7.67 21.42
CA ALA A 58 22.67 -8.85 22.27
C ALA A 58 22.31 -8.48 23.71
N ARG A 59 22.94 -7.43 24.28
CA ARG A 59 22.60 -6.95 25.63
C ARG A 59 21.21 -6.33 25.73
N ASP A 60 20.76 -5.64 24.67
CA ASP A 60 19.41 -5.08 24.64
C ASP A 60 18.37 -6.21 24.55
N LEU A 61 18.63 -7.23 23.74
CA LEU A 61 17.84 -8.47 23.69
C LEU A 61 17.81 -9.20 25.03
N GLU A 62 18.93 -9.30 25.75
CA GLU A 62 19.00 -9.91 27.07
C GLU A 62 18.24 -9.10 28.13
N ARG A 63 18.28 -7.76 28.05
CA ARG A 63 17.48 -6.89 28.93
C ARG A 63 15.99 -7.03 28.65
N GLU A 64 15.60 -7.13 27.39
CA GLU A 64 14.21 -7.39 27.00
C GLU A 64 13.76 -8.80 27.41
N ALA A 65 14.64 -9.80 27.32
CA ALA A 65 14.37 -11.17 27.76
C ALA A 65 14.32 -11.32 29.28
N GLY A 66 15.11 -10.53 30.02
CA GLY A 66 15.15 -10.52 31.49
C GLY A 66 14.04 -9.70 32.15
N SER A 67 13.38 -8.81 31.40
CA SER A 67 12.14 -8.16 31.85
C SER A 67 11.01 -9.19 31.80
N GLY A 68 10.80 -9.90 32.91
CA GLY A 68 9.88 -11.05 33.07
C GLY A 68 8.38 -10.83 32.74
N ASN A 69 8.01 -9.70 32.17
CA ASN A 69 6.77 -9.56 31.39
C ASN A 69 7.07 -10.04 29.97
N GLY A 70 6.85 -11.34 29.76
CA GLY A 70 7.40 -12.17 28.69
C GLY A 70 7.53 -11.52 27.32
N ARG A 71 8.66 -11.82 26.64
CA ARG A 71 8.98 -11.55 25.22
C ARG A 71 7.90 -10.69 24.57
N GLY A 72 7.92 -9.40 24.88
CA GLY A 72 6.86 -8.50 24.45
C GLY A 72 6.68 -8.67 22.94
N ASP A 73 5.43 -8.71 22.48
CA ASP A 73 5.05 -8.75 21.06
C ASP A 73 5.57 -7.53 20.26
N SER A 74 6.51 -6.76 20.81
CA SER A 74 7.25 -5.71 20.15
C SER A 74 8.23 -6.30 19.14
N TYR A 75 7.81 -6.30 17.88
CA TYR A 75 8.71 -6.46 16.76
C TYR A 75 9.62 -5.23 16.59
N GLY A 76 10.86 -5.40 16.16
CA GLY A 76 11.79 -4.30 15.82
C GLY A 76 11.61 -3.77 14.38
N LEU A 77 12.34 -2.71 14.02
CA LEU A 77 12.43 -2.25 12.63
C LEU A 77 13.47 -3.06 11.84
N ILE A 78 13.09 -3.59 10.67
CA ILE A 78 13.97 -4.37 9.81
C ILE A 78 15.10 -3.51 9.25
N SER A 79 14.79 -2.25 8.88
CA SER A 79 15.78 -1.29 8.37
C SER A 79 16.94 -1.01 9.32
N ARG A 80 16.75 -1.25 10.62
CA ARG A 80 17.78 -1.09 11.66
C ARG A 80 18.49 -2.39 12.03
N GLY A 81 18.04 -3.53 11.49
CA GLY A 81 18.49 -4.86 11.87
C GLY A 81 18.05 -5.25 13.29
N GLU A 82 17.02 -4.59 13.85
CA GLU A 82 16.53 -4.86 15.20
C GLU A 82 15.78 -6.20 15.27
N ASP A 83 15.08 -6.59 14.19
CA ASP A 83 14.29 -7.81 14.16
C ASP A 83 14.19 -8.38 12.75
N THR A 84 14.72 -9.59 12.54
CA THR A 84 14.62 -10.30 11.26
C THR A 84 13.44 -11.27 11.22
N ARG A 85 12.74 -11.51 12.33
CA ARG A 85 11.60 -12.44 12.37
C ARG A 85 10.53 -12.04 11.36
N LEU A 86 10.26 -10.74 11.23
CA LEU A 86 9.30 -10.25 10.23
C LEU A 86 9.78 -10.45 8.79
N LYS A 87 11.08 -10.54 8.54
CA LYS A 87 11.61 -10.85 7.20
C LYS A 87 11.41 -12.33 6.87
N ASP A 88 11.69 -13.21 7.83
CA ASP A 88 11.83 -14.64 7.56
C ASP A 88 10.54 -15.44 7.85
N ASP A 89 9.69 -14.99 8.78
CA ASP A 89 8.51 -15.71 9.23
C ASP A 89 7.20 -15.04 8.76
N ALA A 90 6.47 -15.74 7.88
CA ALA A 90 5.15 -15.32 7.40
C ALA A 90 4.09 -15.29 8.50
N THR A 91 4.18 -16.19 9.47
CA THR A 91 3.23 -16.28 10.59
C THR A 91 3.39 -15.07 11.51
N ALA A 92 4.62 -14.68 11.81
CA ALA A 92 4.91 -13.47 12.58
C ALA A 92 4.36 -12.20 11.90
N ARG A 93 4.52 -12.09 10.58
CA ARG A 93 3.93 -10.99 9.79
C ARG A 93 2.41 -10.96 9.88
N GLN A 94 1.76 -12.12 9.73
CA GLN A 94 0.30 -12.20 9.82
C GLN A 94 -0.19 -11.81 11.22
N ARG A 95 0.44 -12.34 12.29
CA ARG A 95 0.10 -11.99 13.68
C ARG A 95 0.23 -10.50 13.94
N LEU A 96 1.31 -9.86 13.47
CA LEU A 96 1.48 -8.41 13.62
C LEU A 96 0.42 -7.63 12.84
N LEU A 97 0.04 -8.07 11.65
CA LEU A 97 -1.05 -7.45 10.88
C LEU A 97 -2.38 -7.55 11.64
N ASP A 98 -2.75 -8.75 12.09
CA ASP A 98 -4.00 -8.99 12.83
C ASP A 98 -4.05 -8.15 14.12
N ASP A 99 -2.95 -8.07 14.85
CA ASP A 99 -2.83 -7.22 16.03
C ASP A 99 -2.99 -5.73 15.69
N THR A 100 -2.30 -5.28 14.64
CA THR A 100 -2.37 -3.89 14.19
C THR A 100 -3.79 -3.52 13.79
N LEU A 101 -4.50 -4.39 13.06
CA LEU A 101 -5.89 -4.15 12.65
C LEU A 101 -6.85 -4.11 13.86
N ARG A 102 -6.68 -5.00 14.85
CA ARG A 102 -7.46 -4.92 16.10
C ARG A 102 -7.25 -3.59 16.81
N ARG A 103 -6.00 -3.13 16.89
CA ARG A 103 -5.64 -1.84 17.51
C ARG A 103 -6.21 -0.64 16.73
N VAL A 104 -6.25 -0.71 15.39
CA VAL A 104 -6.95 0.29 14.57
C VAL A 104 -8.42 0.38 14.95
N HIS A 105 -9.11 -0.75 15.07
CA HIS A 105 -10.53 -0.75 15.46
C HIS A 105 -10.76 -0.27 16.90
N GLU A 106 -9.86 -0.59 17.83
CA GLU A 106 -9.91 -0.04 19.19
C GLU A 106 -9.72 1.47 19.22
N TYR A 107 -8.71 1.96 18.49
CA TYR A 107 -8.46 3.38 18.32
C TYR A 107 -9.68 4.10 17.72
N GLU A 108 -10.27 3.55 16.66
CA GLU A 108 -11.48 4.09 16.03
C GLU A 108 -12.66 4.16 17.00
N ARG A 109 -12.89 3.10 17.80
CA ARG A 109 -13.95 3.07 18.81
C ARG A 109 -13.73 4.13 19.89
N LYS A 110 -12.49 4.28 20.38
CA LYS A 110 -12.14 5.30 21.39
C LYS A 110 -12.30 6.72 20.84
N ALA A 111 -11.85 6.95 19.60
CA ALA A 111 -12.00 8.23 18.92
C ALA A 111 -13.48 8.60 18.73
N ALA A 112 -14.32 7.63 18.33
CA ALA A 112 -15.77 7.82 18.21
C ALA A 112 -16.44 8.11 19.57
N ALA A 113 -15.92 7.56 20.66
CA ALA A 113 -16.38 7.85 22.02
C ALA A 113 -15.87 9.19 22.59
N GLY A 114 -15.12 9.98 21.81
CA GLY A 114 -14.55 11.25 22.26
C GLY A 114 -13.37 11.11 23.24
N GLY A 115 -12.81 9.91 23.38
CA GLY A 115 -11.65 9.66 24.22
C GLY A 115 -10.36 10.19 23.59
N THR A 116 -9.76 11.22 24.17
CA THR A 116 -8.49 11.80 23.68
C THR A 116 -7.27 11.37 24.49
N ALA A 117 -7.45 10.90 25.72
CA ALA A 117 -6.35 10.51 26.60
C ALA A 117 -5.59 9.30 26.03
N GLY A 118 -4.31 9.51 25.68
CA GLY A 118 -3.44 8.45 25.14
C GLY A 118 -3.62 8.16 23.64
N ALA A 119 -4.54 8.87 22.96
CA ALA A 119 -4.82 8.64 21.54
C ALA A 119 -3.58 8.83 20.66
N ASP A 120 -2.76 9.86 20.92
CA ASP A 120 -1.54 10.10 20.15
C ASP A 120 -0.51 8.98 20.30
N SER A 121 -0.33 8.46 21.52
CA SER A 121 0.62 7.35 21.76
C SER A 121 0.16 6.06 21.09
N GLU A 122 -1.15 5.78 21.12
CA GLU A 122 -1.73 4.61 20.46
C GLU A 122 -1.64 4.75 18.94
N ARG A 123 -1.98 5.93 18.41
CA ARG A 123 -1.85 6.30 16.99
C ARG A 123 -0.42 6.07 16.50
N ASP A 124 0.56 6.67 17.17
CA ASP A 124 1.96 6.59 16.74
C ASP A 124 2.48 5.15 16.80
N SER A 125 2.02 4.37 17.78
CA SER A 125 2.37 2.96 17.89
C SER A 125 1.74 2.10 16.77
N ILE A 126 0.50 2.39 16.34
CA ILE A 126 -0.12 1.75 15.17
C ILE A 126 0.60 2.16 13.87
N LEU A 127 0.93 3.44 13.69
CA LEU A 127 1.70 3.92 12.53
C LEU A 127 3.06 3.24 12.44
N LEU A 128 3.73 3.05 13.59
CA LEU A 128 4.98 2.32 13.68
C LEU A 128 4.83 0.84 13.35
N ALA A 129 3.74 0.18 13.77
CA ALA A 129 3.46 -1.20 13.42
C ALA A 129 3.26 -1.38 11.91
N PHE A 130 2.48 -0.49 11.27
CA PHE A 130 2.36 -0.47 9.82
C PHE A 130 3.69 -0.21 9.12
N ARG A 131 4.55 0.66 9.66
CA ARG A 131 5.90 0.86 9.12
C ARG A 131 6.72 -0.43 9.15
N LYS A 132 6.71 -1.16 10.26
CA LYS A 132 7.40 -2.46 10.38
C LYS A 132 6.88 -3.47 9.36
N LEU A 133 5.56 -3.55 9.20
CA LEU A 133 4.93 -4.40 8.19
C LEU A 133 5.35 -4.02 6.77
N ARG A 134 5.34 -2.73 6.40
CA ARG A 134 5.80 -2.27 5.08
C ARG A 134 7.27 -2.60 4.83
N GLU A 135 8.15 -2.41 5.82
CA GLU A 135 9.56 -2.81 5.72
C GLU A 135 9.70 -4.31 5.50
N SER A 136 8.85 -5.13 6.12
CA SER A 136 8.83 -6.59 5.92
C SER A 136 8.44 -6.98 4.51
N VAL A 137 7.44 -6.31 3.95
CA VAL A 137 6.99 -6.53 2.57
C VAL A 137 8.10 -6.20 1.59
N VAL A 138 8.76 -5.05 1.75
CA VAL A 138 9.90 -4.65 0.91
C VAL A 138 11.02 -5.69 0.99
N ALA A 139 11.33 -6.20 2.18
CA ALA A 139 12.41 -7.18 2.36
C ALA A 139 12.09 -8.54 1.68
N VAL A 140 10.85 -9.00 1.77
CA VAL A 140 10.38 -10.25 1.12
C VAL A 140 10.37 -10.08 -0.39
N ASP A 141 9.76 -9.01 -0.92
CA ASP A 141 9.73 -8.69 -2.35
C ASP A 141 11.15 -8.56 -2.94
N SER A 142 12.05 -7.85 -2.25
CA SER A 142 13.44 -7.72 -2.68
C SER A 142 14.15 -9.08 -2.74
N SER A 143 13.93 -9.94 -1.73
CA SER A 143 14.53 -11.28 -1.71
C SER A 143 13.99 -12.16 -2.84
N ARG A 144 12.68 -12.10 -3.12
CA ARG A 144 12.04 -12.84 -4.22
C ARG A 144 12.59 -12.40 -5.58
N ARG A 145 12.74 -11.09 -5.80
CA ARG A 145 13.35 -10.55 -7.03
C ARG A 145 14.79 -10.98 -7.20
N ALA A 146 15.60 -10.96 -6.13
CA ALA A 146 16.97 -11.43 -6.18
C ALA A 146 17.06 -12.94 -6.54
N ALA A 147 16.08 -13.73 -6.10
CA ALA A 147 15.95 -15.14 -6.44
C ALA A 147 15.30 -15.40 -7.81
N GLY A 148 14.87 -14.37 -8.54
CA GLY A 148 14.09 -14.52 -9.79
C GLY A 148 12.72 -15.16 -9.60
N ALA A 149 12.20 -15.19 -8.37
CA ALA A 149 10.93 -15.81 -8.02
C ALA A 149 9.77 -14.80 -8.05
N ALA A 150 8.63 -15.21 -8.61
CA ALA A 150 7.40 -14.45 -8.51
C ALA A 150 6.80 -14.56 -7.09
N LEU A 151 6.05 -13.52 -6.68
CA LEU A 151 5.25 -13.58 -5.46
C LEU A 151 4.08 -14.55 -5.64
N SER A 152 3.84 -15.38 -4.63
CA SER A 152 2.64 -16.23 -4.56
C SER A 152 1.38 -15.37 -4.34
N GLU A 153 0.20 -15.87 -4.71
CA GLU A 153 -1.06 -15.14 -4.49
C GLU A 153 -1.33 -14.79 -3.02
N PRO A 154 -1.07 -15.68 -2.03
CA PRO A 154 -1.20 -15.31 -0.61
C PRO A 154 -0.29 -14.14 -0.21
N GLU A 155 0.95 -14.09 -0.70
CA GLU A 155 1.87 -12.99 -0.44
C GLU A 155 1.38 -11.68 -1.06
N LYS A 156 0.87 -11.71 -2.30
CA LYS A 156 0.29 -10.54 -2.96
C LYS A 156 -0.92 -10.00 -2.19
N SER A 157 -1.79 -10.89 -1.70
CA SER A 157 -2.96 -10.52 -0.89
C SER A 157 -2.52 -9.85 0.42
N PHE A 158 -1.58 -10.46 1.13
CA PHE A 158 -1.02 -9.91 2.36
C PHE A 158 -0.37 -8.53 2.12
N PHE A 159 0.44 -8.38 1.07
CA PHE A 159 1.08 -7.09 0.76
C PHE A 159 0.05 -6.01 0.48
N ARG A 160 -0.99 -6.33 -0.30
CA ARG A 160 -2.09 -5.42 -0.59
C ARG A 160 -2.77 -4.95 0.68
N GLU A 161 -3.11 -5.87 1.57
CA GLU A 161 -3.78 -5.56 2.84
C GLU A 161 -2.93 -4.65 3.74
N VAL A 162 -1.63 -4.94 3.87
CA VAL A 162 -0.68 -4.09 4.62
C VAL A 162 -0.68 -2.66 4.10
N TYR A 163 -0.50 -2.46 2.78
CA TYR A 163 -0.40 -1.12 2.23
C TYR A 163 -1.74 -0.38 2.23
N LEU A 164 -2.84 -1.02 1.85
CA LEU A 164 -4.15 -0.37 1.86
C LEU A 164 -4.57 0.01 3.27
N SER A 165 -4.39 -0.87 4.25
CA SER A 165 -4.70 -0.58 5.66
C SER A 165 -3.82 0.53 6.21
N SER A 166 -2.52 0.52 5.85
CA SER A 166 -1.60 1.59 6.19
C SER A 166 -1.98 2.95 5.60
N ILE A 167 -2.40 2.99 4.32
CA ILE A 167 -2.86 4.22 3.67
C ILE A 167 -4.12 4.72 4.39
N ARG A 168 -5.09 3.81 4.58
CA ARG A 168 -6.37 4.11 5.25
C ARG A 168 -6.17 4.73 6.62
N PHE A 169 -5.35 4.10 7.44
CA PHE A 169 -5.08 4.58 8.79
C PHE A 169 -4.27 5.88 8.77
N GLY A 170 -3.25 5.98 7.92
CA GLY A 170 -2.43 7.19 7.80
C GLY A 170 -3.22 8.41 7.38
N VAL A 171 -4.11 8.27 6.38
CA VAL A 171 -5.01 9.34 5.91
C VAL A 171 -5.97 9.75 7.02
N ARG A 172 -6.61 8.80 7.70
CA ARG A 172 -7.53 9.08 8.81
C ARG A 172 -6.86 9.87 9.94
N CYS A 173 -5.57 9.62 10.16
CA CYS A 173 -4.79 10.26 11.21
C CYS A 173 -4.08 11.54 10.77
N GLY A 174 -4.23 12.01 9.53
CA GLY A 174 -3.49 13.18 9.06
C GLY A 174 -1.98 12.94 8.82
N SER A 175 -1.53 11.69 8.82
CA SER A 175 -0.09 11.35 8.80
C SER A 175 0.42 11.12 7.38
N HIS A 176 0.79 12.21 6.69
CA HIS A 176 1.39 12.16 5.35
C HIS A 176 2.70 11.35 5.31
N GLU A 177 3.50 11.43 6.37
CA GLU A 177 4.72 10.64 6.54
C GLU A 177 4.48 9.12 6.48
N SER A 178 3.26 8.68 6.80
CA SER A 178 2.89 7.26 6.78
C SER A 178 2.24 6.82 5.47
N TYR A 179 1.28 7.59 4.93
CA TYR A 179 0.53 7.15 3.75
C TYR A 179 1.24 7.46 2.42
N VAL A 180 2.06 8.50 2.33
CA VAL A 180 2.76 8.84 1.07
C VAL A 180 3.77 7.77 0.65
N PRO A 181 4.65 7.26 1.55
CA PRO A 181 5.55 6.15 1.18
C PRO A 181 4.80 4.88 0.80
N ALA A 182 3.61 4.66 1.37
CA ALA A 182 2.77 3.52 1.03
C ALA A 182 2.18 3.66 -0.39
N LEU A 183 1.72 4.86 -0.78
CA LEU A 183 1.26 5.15 -2.15
C LEU A 183 2.35 4.92 -3.19
N GLN A 184 3.54 5.49 -2.94
CA GLN A 184 4.70 5.38 -3.84
C GLN A 184 5.12 3.92 -4.09
N TRP A 185 4.83 3.03 -3.15
CA TRP A 185 5.10 1.61 -3.32
C TRP A 185 3.97 0.88 -4.07
N VAL A 186 2.72 1.09 -3.66
CA VAL A 186 1.55 0.41 -4.23
C VAL A 186 1.40 0.68 -5.72
N LEU A 187 1.59 1.93 -6.11
CA LEU A 187 1.20 2.41 -7.43
C LEU A 187 2.06 1.84 -8.56
N PRO A 188 3.41 1.79 -8.47
CA PRO A 188 4.25 1.09 -9.44
C PRO A 188 3.96 -0.41 -9.56
N VAL A 189 3.65 -1.06 -8.43
CA VAL A 189 3.35 -2.50 -8.40
C VAL A 189 2.00 -2.79 -9.05
N ALA A 190 1.00 -1.94 -8.79
CA ALA A 190 -0.29 -1.97 -9.46
C ALA A 190 -0.17 -1.78 -10.99
N THR A 191 0.56 -0.75 -11.44
CA THR A 191 0.71 -0.47 -12.88
C THR A 191 1.43 -1.55 -13.66
N ALA A 192 2.33 -2.27 -13.00
CA ALA A 192 3.05 -3.37 -13.65
C ALA A 192 2.17 -4.61 -13.86
N GLY A 193 0.86 -4.55 -13.55
CA GLY A 193 -0.05 -5.70 -13.62
C GLY A 193 0.29 -6.80 -12.61
N ARG A 194 1.24 -6.55 -11.69
CA ARG A 194 1.70 -7.55 -10.72
C ARG A 194 0.64 -7.84 -9.68
N TRP A 195 -0.21 -6.85 -9.40
CA TRP A 195 -1.36 -6.96 -8.53
C TRP A 195 -2.62 -6.62 -9.32
N ALA A 196 -3.47 -7.62 -9.54
CA ALA A 196 -4.84 -7.38 -9.97
C ALA A 196 -5.61 -6.79 -8.79
N PHE A 197 -5.62 -5.47 -8.65
CA PHE A 197 -6.55 -4.82 -7.73
C PHE A 197 -7.96 -5.18 -8.20
N THR A 198 -8.68 -5.92 -7.36
CA THR A 198 -10.12 -6.13 -7.49
C THR A 198 -10.91 -4.89 -7.07
N ALA A 199 -10.21 -3.87 -6.55
CA ALA A 199 -10.76 -2.56 -6.30
C ALA A 199 -11.38 -2.02 -7.59
N SER A 200 -12.59 -1.48 -7.51
CA SER A 200 -13.18 -0.74 -8.61
C SER A 200 -12.16 0.24 -9.18
N GLU A 201 -12.08 0.38 -10.50
CA GLU A 201 -11.12 1.27 -11.21
C GLU A 201 -11.03 2.68 -10.58
N HIS A 202 -12.10 3.12 -9.92
CA HIS A 202 -12.20 4.34 -9.12
C HIS A 202 -11.23 4.44 -7.93
N GLU A 203 -11.04 3.39 -7.11
CA GLU A 203 -10.12 3.45 -5.96
C GLU A 203 -8.69 3.70 -6.47
N TRP A 204 -8.33 3.04 -7.57
CA TRP A 204 -7.02 3.17 -8.18
C TRP A 204 -6.75 4.55 -8.78
N LEU A 205 -7.71 5.10 -9.53
CA LEU A 205 -7.59 6.44 -10.13
C LEU A 205 -7.36 7.50 -9.06
N VAL A 206 -8.08 7.40 -7.95
CA VAL A 206 -7.94 8.36 -6.86
C VAL A 206 -6.65 8.17 -6.09
N LEU A 207 -6.19 6.94 -5.85
CA LEU A 207 -4.85 6.72 -5.26
C LEU A 207 -3.76 7.37 -6.13
N ARG A 208 -3.88 7.28 -7.46
CA ARG A 208 -2.98 7.96 -8.40
C ARG A 208 -3.06 9.48 -8.32
N LEU A 209 -4.26 10.04 -8.27
CA LEU A 209 -4.45 11.49 -8.11
C LEU A 209 -3.92 11.98 -6.77
N ALA A 210 -4.12 11.21 -5.71
CA ALA A 210 -3.62 11.53 -4.38
C ALA A 210 -2.09 11.48 -4.32
N GLU A 211 -1.46 10.52 -4.99
CA GLU A 211 0.01 10.49 -5.16
C GLU A 211 0.50 11.72 -5.92
N GLN A 212 -0.12 12.07 -7.04
CA GLN A 212 0.25 13.25 -7.82
C GLN A 212 0.19 14.52 -6.97
N LEU A 213 -0.91 14.72 -6.25
CA LEU A 213 -1.09 15.86 -5.34
C LEU A 213 -0.02 15.86 -4.24
N ALA A 214 0.20 14.74 -3.55
CA ALA A 214 1.14 14.70 -2.42
C ALA A 214 2.61 14.77 -2.85
N VAL A 215 3.01 14.04 -3.89
CA VAL A 215 4.43 13.83 -4.24
C VAL A 215 4.92 14.88 -5.23
N VAL A 216 4.13 15.16 -6.28
CA VAL A 216 4.54 16.07 -7.36
C VAL A 216 4.21 17.50 -7.00
N GLU A 217 2.99 17.75 -6.53
CA GLU A 217 2.50 19.10 -6.24
C GLU A 217 2.77 19.55 -4.79
N GLN A 218 3.17 18.63 -3.91
CA GLN A 218 3.35 18.89 -2.47
C GLN A 218 2.08 19.43 -1.78
N ARG A 219 0.91 19.07 -2.32
CA ARG A 219 -0.44 19.44 -1.88
C ARG A 219 -1.04 18.35 -1.01
N TYR A 220 -0.49 18.22 0.19
CA TYR A 220 -0.82 17.13 1.10
C TYR A 220 -2.26 17.20 1.62
N GLU A 221 -2.79 18.39 1.87
CA GLU A 221 -4.15 18.58 2.38
C GLU A 221 -5.19 18.14 1.35
N GLU A 222 -5.01 18.49 0.08
CA GLU A 222 -5.90 18.09 -1.01
C GLU A 222 -5.79 16.59 -1.31
N SER A 223 -4.58 16.03 -1.26
CA SER A 223 -4.36 14.59 -1.32
C SER A 223 -5.13 13.87 -0.20
N LEU A 224 -5.06 14.39 1.02
CA LEU A 224 -5.73 13.84 2.18
C LEU A 224 -7.27 13.96 2.08
N LEU A 225 -7.78 15.12 1.64
CA LEU A 225 -9.21 15.33 1.42
C LEU A 225 -9.74 14.34 0.38
N LEU A 226 -9.02 14.17 -0.73
CA LEU A 226 -9.37 13.26 -1.81
C LEU A 226 -9.39 11.80 -1.32
N LEU A 227 -8.37 11.39 -0.56
CA LEU A 227 -8.30 10.04 0.01
C LEU A 227 -9.42 9.80 1.03
N ASN A 228 -9.66 10.74 1.96
CA ASN A 228 -10.76 10.64 2.93
C ASN A 228 -12.11 10.48 2.23
N THR A 229 -12.35 11.23 1.16
CA THR A 229 -13.61 11.16 0.41
C THR A 229 -13.85 9.75 -0.13
N LEU A 230 -12.81 9.08 -0.61
CA LEU A 230 -12.90 7.68 -1.04
C LEU A 230 -13.12 6.70 0.09
N LEU A 231 -12.36 6.84 1.18
CA LEU A 231 -12.39 5.87 2.28
C LEU A 231 -13.72 5.87 3.02
N HIS A 232 -14.46 6.97 2.95
CA HIS A 232 -15.80 7.10 3.50
C HIS A 232 -16.91 6.80 2.50
N PHE A 233 -16.60 6.62 1.21
CA PHE A 233 -17.58 6.23 0.20
C PHE A 233 -17.81 4.71 0.29
N LYS A 234 -18.98 4.29 0.78
CA LYS A 234 -19.41 2.90 0.62
C LYS A 234 -19.58 2.64 -0.88
N PRO A 235 -19.01 1.57 -1.45
CA PRO A 235 -19.25 1.22 -2.84
C PRO A 235 -20.76 1.01 -3.01
N VAL A 236 -21.40 1.90 -3.77
CA VAL A 236 -22.77 1.70 -4.24
C VAL A 236 -22.69 0.60 -5.29
N ASP A 237 -23.56 -0.40 -5.20
CA ASP A 237 -23.59 -1.51 -6.16
C ASP A 237 -23.81 -0.97 -7.58
N LEU A 238 -22.75 -0.97 -8.39
CA LEU A 238 -22.72 -0.41 -9.74
C LEU A 238 -23.58 -1.22 -10.72
N ASN A 239 -24.07 -2.39 -10.33
CA ASN A 239 -25.00 -3.19 -11.12
C ASN A 239 -26.46 -2.71 -11.03
N ALA A 240 -26.75 -1.74 -10.15
CA ALA A 240 -28.06 -1.07 -10.13
C ALA A 240 -28.17 -0.15 -11.37
N ARG A 241 -28.70 -0.70 -12.47
CA ARG A 241 -28.72 -0.15 -13.84
C ARG A 241 -29.39 1.23 -14.04
N HIS A 242 -29.86 1.91 -12.99
CA HIS A 242 -30.50 3.21 -13.10
C HIS A 242 -30.21 4.10 -11.89
N ALA A 243 -29.03 4.72 -11.85
CA ALA A 243 -28.84 5.92 -11.06
C ALA A 243 -27.67 6.72 -11.64
N SER A 244 -27.96 7.93 -12.13
CA SER A 244 -27.01 9.04 -12.19
C SER A 244 -26.61 9.43 -10.76
N GLY A 245 -25.88 8.52 -10.12
CA GLY A 245 -25.70 8.47 -8.69
C GLY A 245 -24.61 9.40 -8.18
N PRO A 246 -24.49 9.55 -6.85
CA PRO A 246 -23.48 10.38 -6.21
C PRO A 246 -22.04 9.99 -6.57
N LEU A 247 -21.81 8.79 -7.11
CA LEU A 247 -20.51 8.32 -7.65
C LEU A 247 -20.18 8.95 -9.01
N GLU A 248 -21.17 9.14 -9.89
CA GLU A 248 -21.01 9.89 -11.13
C GLU A 248 -20.81 11.38 -10.82
N GLN A 249 -21.51 11.90 -9.81
CA GLN A 249 -21.28 13.26 -9.31
C GLN A 249 -19.92 13.42 -8.63
N LEU A 250 -19.42 12.41 -7.90
CA LEU A 250 -18.08 12.41 -7.31
C LEU A 250 -17.01 12.32 -8.40
N TYR A 251 -17.19 11.44 -9.40
CA TYR A 251 -16.32 11.37 -10.56
C TYR A 251 -16.32 12.69 -11.32
N LEU A 252 -17.49 13.28 -11.60
CA LEU A 252 -17.61 14.59 -12.22
C LEU A 252 -17.07 15.71 -11.35
N ALA A 253 -17.16 15.62 -10.02
CA ALA A 253 -16.60 16.60 -9.08
C ALA A 253 -15.08 16.49 -9.01
N VAL A 254 -14.52 15.27 -8.98
CA VAL A 254 -13.09 15.00 -9.05
C VAL A 254 -12.54 15.43 -10.41
N VAL A 255 -13.23 15.11 -11.52
CA VAL A 255 -12.91 15.57 -12.87
C VAL A 255 -13.03 17.10 -12.98
N LYS A 256 -14.02 17.73 -12.36
CA LYS A 256 -14.14 19.20 -12.28
C LYS A 256 -13.04 19.81 -11.42
N LEU A 257 -12.66 19.19 -10.30
CA LEU A 257 -11.60 19.64 -9.41
C LEU A 257 -10.23 19.55 -10.12
N ILE A 258 -10.01 18.48 -10.88
CA ILE A 258 -8.89 18.32 -11.79
C ILE A 258 -8.95 19.41 -12.87
N ASN A 259 -10.05 19.56 -13.60
CA ASN A 259 -10.14 20.53 -14.70
C ASN A 259 -10.03 22.00 -14.23
N ASN A 260 -10.55 22.33 -13.05
CA ASN A 260 -10.54 23.71 -12.54
C ASN A 260 -9.19 24.08 -11.90
N ASN A 261 -8.50 23.15 -11.22
CA ASN A 261 -7.19 23.43 -10.61
C ASN A 261 -6.01 23.28 -11.60
N PHE A 262 -6.11 22.43 -12.61
CA PHE A 262 -5.06 22.26 -13.62
C PHE A 262 -5.04 23.36 -14.69
N HIS A 263 -6.01 24.27 -14.71
CA HIS A 263 -5.93 25.48 -15.55
C HIS A 263 -4.89 26.50 -15.07
N VAL A 264 -4.39 26.39 -13.83
CA VAL A 264 -3.46 27.35 -13.22
C VAL A 264 -1.98 26.99 -13.43
N ALA A 265 -1.66 25.74 -13.78
CA ALA A 265 -0.28 25.22 -13.74
C ALA A 265 0.37 24.86 -15.08
N GLY A 266 -0.12 25.40 -16.22
CA GLY A 266 0.62 25.43 -17.50
C GLY A 266 1.03 24.09 -18.14
N LEU A 267 0.71 22.94 -17.54
CA LEU A 267 0.90 21.62 -18.12
C LEU A 267 -0.31 21.30 -19.01
N SER A 268 -0.04 21.15 -20.31
CA SER A 268 -1.02 20.94 -21.37
C SER A 268 -1.98 19.77 -21.07
N VAL A 269 -3.12 20.11 -20.47
CA VAL A 269 -4.33 19.28 -20.32
C VAL A 269 -4.72 18.61 -21.66
N ARG A 270 -4.39 19.24 -22.79
CA ARG A 270 -4.61 18.66 -24.12
C ARG A 270 -3.83 17.39 -24.34
N GLY A 271 -2.62 17.23 -23.79
CA GLY A 271 -1.82 16.02 -23.98
C GLY A 271 -2.41 14.81 -23.26
N ALA A 272 -2.68 14.94 -21.96
CA ALA A 272 -3.24 13.86 -21.16
C ALA A 272 -4.68 13.51 -21.58
N ALA A 273 -5.51 14.52 -21.87
CA ALA A 273 -6.86 14.30 -22.38
C ALA A 273 -6.87 13.65 -23.77
N ARG A 274 -5.92 14.02 -24.65
CA ARG A 274 -5.76 13.38 -25.98
C ARG A 274 -5.33 11.92 -25.85
N VAL A 275 -4.40 11.61 -24.93
CA VAL A 275 -3.96 10.21 -24.71
C VAL A 275 -5.11 9.36 -24.16
N ALA A 276 -5.85 9.86 -23.17
CA ALA A 276 -7.03 9.16 -22.63
C ALA A 276 -8.15 8.99 -23.68
N GLN A 277 -8.41 10.03 -24.49
CA GLN A 277 -9.38 9.98 -25.57
C GLN A 277 -8.97 8.98 -26.67
N LEU A 278 -7.69 8.96 -27.06
CA LEU A 278 -7.18 8.02 -28.07
C LEU A 278 -7.21 6.58 -27.57
N GLN A 279 -6.91 6.34 -26.29
CA GLN A 279 -7.02 5.01 -25.68
C GLN A 279 -8.48 4.54 -25.60
N ALA A 280 -9.43 5.44 -25.27
CA ALA A 280 -10.85 5.14 -25.28
C ALA A 280 -11.37 4.84 -26.70
N GLN A 281 -10.93 5.60 -27.70
CA GLN A 281 -11.28 5.36 -29.11
C GLN A 281 -10.72 4.02 -29.62
N GLN A 282 -9.48 3.66 -29.27
CA GLN A 282 -8.91 2.36 -29.62
C GLN A 282 -9.69 1.20 -29.02
N ARG A 283 -10.16 1.33 -27.77
CA ARG A 283 -10.99 0.31 -27.11
C ARG A 283 -12.37 0.15 -27.76
N ILE A 284 -13.02 1.26 -28.15
CA ILE A 284 -14.30 1.22 -28.87
C ILE A 284 -14.12 0.56 -30.25
N LEU A 285 -13.01 0.85 -30.95
CA LEU A 285 -12.72 0.24 -32.24
C LEU A 285 -12.37 -1.25 -32.13
N SER A 286 -11.66 -1.68 -31.08
CA SER A 286 -11.42 -3.11 -30.84
C SER A 286 -12.71 -3.87 -30.52
N TYR A 287 -13.64 -3.24 -29.79
CA TYR A 287 -14.93 -3.84 -29.46
C TYR A 287 -15.86 -3.97 -30.68
N ARG A 288 -15.87 -2.95 -31.55
CA ARG A 288 -16.60 -3.03 -32.84
C ARG A 288 -15.96 -4.01 -33.83
N GLY A 289 -14.66 -4.25 -33.70
CA GLY A 289 -13.97 -5.29 -34.47
C GLY A 289 -14.41 -6.70 -34.07
N SER A 290 -14.59 -6.96 -32.77
CA SER A 290 -15.05 -8.27 -32.28
C SER A 290 -16.53 -8.53 -32.59
N GLU A 291 -17.41 -7.53 -32.49
CA GLU A 291 -18.83 -7.70 -32.82
C GLU A 291 -19.05 -8.03 -34.31
N ARG A 292 -18.24 -7.47 -35.22
CA ARG A 292 -18.31 -7.80 -36.65
C ARG A 292 -17.86 -9.22 -36.98
N TYR A 293 -16.95 -9.80 -36.18
CA TYR A 293 -16.54 -11.20 -36.36
C TYR A 293 -17.64 -12.16 -35.89
N GLU A 294 -18.35 -11.84 -34.81
CA GLU A 294 -19.47 -12.64 -34.32
C GLU A 294 -20.69 -12.56 -35.26
N GLU A 295 -21.03 -11.38 -35.78
CA GLU A 295 -22.12 -11.26 -36.77
C GLU A 295 -21.83 -12.01 -38.08
N GLN A 296 -20.57 -12.00 -38.56
CA GLN A 296 -20.19 -12.76 -39.75
C GLN A 296 -20.21 -14.26 -39.52
N ASP A 297 -19.84 -14.75 -38.33
CA ASP A 297 -19.85 -16.18 -38.00
C ASP A 297 -21.28 -16.70 -37.79
N VAL A 298 -22.20 -15.84 -37.31
CA VAL A 298 -23.64 -16.14 -37.22
C VAL A 298 -24.29 -16.17 -38.61
N LEU A 299 -23.95 -15.23 -39.50
CA LEU A 299 -24.44 -15.21 -40.89
C LEU A 299 -23.92 -16.41 -41.70
N LYS A 300 -22.69 -16.87 -41.46
CA LYS A 300 -22.14 -18.08 -42.10
C LYS A 300 -22.84 -19.35 -41.61
N LYS A 301 -23.11 -19.47 -40.30
CA LYS A 301 -23.83 -20.62 -39.74
C LYS A 301 -25.32 -20.64 -40.10
N GLY A 302 -25.92 -19.49 -40.38
CA GLY A 302 -27.28 -19.38 -40.89
C GLY A 302 -27.41 -19.85 -42.34
N THR A 303 -26.46 -19.48 -43.19
CA THR A 303 -26.46 -19.86 -44.63
C THR A 303 -26.11 -21.33 -44.88
N GLU A 304 -25.32 -21.96 -44.00
CA GLU A 304 -25.04 -23.41 -44.06
C GLU A 304 -26.23 -24.29 -43.62
N ARG A 305 -27.19 -23.73 -42.84
CA ARG A 305 -28.41 -24.46 -42.44
C ARG A 305 -29.51 -24.47 -43.49
N GLU A 306 -29.57 -23.50 -44.38
CA GLU A 306 -30.61 -23.43 -45.43
C GLU A 306 -30.28 -24.23 -46.70
N THR A 307 -29.05 -24.73 -46.85
CA THR A 307 -28.64 -25.52 -48.03
C THR A 307 -28.48 -27.02 -47.75
N GLY A 308 -28.76 -27.46 -46.51
CA GLY A 308 -28.51 -28.83 -46.04
C GLY A 308 -29.74 -29.74 -45.89
N SER A 309 -30.90 -29.40 -46.47
CA SER A 309 -32.13 -30.18 -46.31
C SER A 309 -32.75 -30.61 -47.63
N GLU A 310 -32.01 -31.35 -48.46
CA GLU A 310 -32.64 -32.20 -49.47
C GLU A 310 -31.64 -33.23 -50.00
N LYS A 311 -31.66 -34.43 -49.39
CA LYS A 311 -31.56 -35.70 -50.11
C LYS A 311 -31.56 -36.90 -49.17
N LYS A 312 -32.28 -37.93 -49.63
CA LYS A 312 -32.12 -39.37 -49.35
C LYS A 312 -32.57 -39.83 -47.96
N LYS A 313 -33.22 -41.00 -47.82
CA LYS A 313 -33.78 -41.95 -48.77
C LYS A 313 -34.60 -42.93 -47.92
N GLU A 314 -35.68 -43.39 -48.53
CA GLU A 314 -36.32 -44.70 -48.38
C GLU A 314 -35.59 -45.76 -47.54
N GLY A 315 -36.40 -46.48 -46.76
CA GLY A 315 -36.38 -47.95 -46.82
C GLY A 315 -36.06 -48.64 -45.51
N GLY A 316 -36.96 -49.54 -45.12
CA GLY A 316 -36.56 -50.78 -44.45
C GLY A 316 -37.39 -51.15 -43.23
N ASP A 317 -38.44 -51.92 -43.50
CA ASP A 317 -39.03 -52.93 -42.62
C ASP A 317 -38.01 -53.68 -41.73
N GLY A 318 -38.46 -54.11 -40.55
CA GLY A 318 -37.67 -55.03 -39.74
C GLY A 318 -38.29 -55.35 -38.37
N ALA A 319 -39.15 -56.35 -38.36
CA ALA A 319 -39.89 -56.87 -37.23
C ALA A 319 -39.03 -57.50 -36.09
N GLU A 320 -39.56 -57.41 -34.86
CA GLU A 320 -39.68 -58.49 -33.85
C GLU A 320 -38.42 -58.98 -33.05
N PRO A 321 -38.53 -59.87 -32.02
CA PRO A 321 -38.81 -59.52 -30.61
C PRO A 321 -37.87 -60.17 -29.55
N GLY A 322 -37.92 -59.66 -28.31
CA GLY A 322 -37.92 -60.47 -27.08
C GLY A 322 -36.61 -61.06 -26.50
N ARG A 323 -36.70 -61.33 -25.19
CA ARG A 323 -35.78 -62.05 -24.25
C ARG A 323 -34.61 -61.20 -23.74
N GLU A 324 -34.29 -61.15 -22.44
CA GLU A 324 -34.66 -61.93 -21.24
C GLU A 324 -34.65 -61.00 -20.01
#